data_AF-A0A7X5ZE99-F1
#
_entry.id   AF-A0A7X5ZE99-F1
#
_cell.length_a   1.000
_cell.length_b   1.000
_cell.length_c   1.000
_cell.angle_alpha   90.00
_cell.angle_beta   90.00
_cell.angle_gamma   90.00
#
_symmetry.space_group_name_H-M   'P 1'
#
loop_
_entity.id
_entity.type
_entity.pdbx_description
1 polymer ?
#
loop_
_entity_poly.entity_id
_entity_poly.type
_entity_poly.pdbx_seq_one_letter_code
_entity_poly.pdbx_strand_id
1 'polypeptide(L)'
;MPSRKPATPDIPDDDAGMSTPTNTDAEDSLALAEAEAHEAEAAAAAARAKAELLRLRRDAEKAKAEAVATDTGDDSDDELVEDSAESVADEQTVPVRSGRLGSALRWTAAVVTVLIIGALITAGTWIVIQHRGVQAHQQRIAEFEAAARQGVVTLMSLDYNKVDDNVKAIVDNSTGDFKKDFESAADDFKKTARDSKAVTEASVSSAAVETSTDTDAVVLVAATTKVTNAAGARQEPRNWRLSVNLVREGDQIKLSKVEFVP
;
A
#
# COMPACT_ATOMS: atom_id res chain seq x y z
N MET A 1 18.24 79.48 26.42
CA MET A 1 16.96 79.40 25.66
C MET A 1 16.91 78.07 24.92
N PRO A 2 15.75 77.38 24.91
CA PRO A 2 15.65 75.93 24.67
C PRO A 2 15.21 75.57 23.24
N SER A 3 15.13 74.26 22.94
CA SER A 3 14.50 73.60 21.76
C SER A 3 15.48 73.30 20.61
N ARG A 4 15.45 72.16 19.92
CA ARG A 4 14.37 71.20 19.65
C ARG A 4 14.90 69.75 19.58
N LYS A 5 14.09 68.84 20.13
CA LYS A 5 14.06 67.40 19.89
C LYS A 5 13.66 67.15 18.42
N PRO A 6 14.30 66.26 17.63
CA PRO A 6 13.70 65.75 16.41
C PRO A 6 12.72 64.62 16.74
N ALA A 7 11.63 64.58 15.97
CA ALA A 7 10.41 63.85 16.18
C ALA A 7 10.54 62.32 16.04
N THR A 8 9.81 61.60 16.90
CA THR A 8 9.40 60.21 16.67
C THR A 8 8.36 60.21 15.53
N PRO A 9 8.46 59.33 14.53
CA PRO A 9 7.38 59.15 13.57
C PRO A 9 6.22 58.41 14.24
N ASP A 10 5.03 59.01 14.20
CA ASP A 10 3.75 58.32 14.36
C ASP A 10 3.65 57.25 13.26
N ILE A 11 3.58 55.99 13.67
CA ILE A 11 3.17 54.89 12.79
C ILE A 11 1.68 54.66 13.10
N PRO A 12 0.78 54.81 12.12
CA PRO A 12 -0.63 54.50 12.30
C PRO A 12 -0.83 52.99 12.51
N ASP A 13 -1.71 52.65 13.44
CA ASP A 13 -2.27 51.33 13.64
C ASP A 13 -2.83 50.79 12.32
N ASP A 14 -2.25 49.69 11.81
CA ASP A 14 -2.88 48.85 10.79
C ASP A 14 -3.06 47.45 11.39
N ASP A 15 -4.32 47.21 11.72
CA ASP A 15 -4.89 46.01 12.31
C ASP A 15 -4.97 44.92 11.24
N ALA A 16 -4.00 44.00 11.23
CA ALA A 16 -4.04 42.80 10.42
C ALA A 16 -3.90 41.58 11.34
N GLY A 17 -5.06 41.06 11.74
CA GLY A 17 -5.24 39.97 12.69
C GLY A 17 -4.28 38.79 12.55
N MET A 18 -3.44 38.60 13.57
CA MET A 18 -2.99 37.27 13.97
C MET A 18 -4.18 36.51 14.55
N SER A 19 -4.85 35.70 13.73
CA SER A 19 -5.65 34.60 14.22
C SER A 19 -4.71 33.53 14.80
N THR A 20 -4.42 33.66 16.10
CA THR A 20 -3.96 32.52 16.90
C THR A 20 -5.03 31.42 16.81
N PRO A 21 -4.69 30.17 16.45
CA PRO A 21 -5.67 29.09 16.47
C PRO A 21 -6.18 28.97 17.91
N THR A 22 -7.50 29.05 18.06
CA THR A 22 -8.13 29.08 19.38
C THR A 22 -8.05 27.67 19.94
N ASN A 23 -7.84 27.53 21.26
CA ASN A 23 -7.77 26.22 21.95
C ASN A 23 -8.98 25.31 21.64
N THR A 24 -10.10 25.91 21.22
CA THR A 24 -11.33 25.28 20.74
C THR A 24 -11.14 24.40 19.49
N ASP A 25 -10.24 24.76 18.56
CA ASP A 25 -10.01 23.96 17.33
C ASP A 25 -9.31 22.61 17.64
N ALA A 26 -8.51 22.59 18.72
CA ALA A 26 -7.84 21.38 19.20
C ALA A 26 -8.80 20.46 19.97
N GLU A 27 -9.77 21.01 20.69
CA GLU A 27 -10.79 20.25 21.41
C GLU A 27 -11.84 19.66 20.45
N ASP A 28 -12.25 20.40 19.42
CA ASP A 28 -13.18 19.92 18.39
C ASP A 28 -12.57 18.80 17.53
N SER A 29 -11.27 18.87 17.22
CA SER A 29 -10.57 17.80 16.47
C SER A 29 -10.36 16.53 17.29
N LEU A 30 -10.18 16.65 18.61
CA LEU A 30 -10.10 15.52 19.53
C LEU A 30 -11.47 14.84 19.70
N ALA A 31 -12.54 15.64 19.86
CA ALA A 31 -13.91 15.13 19.92
C ALA A 31 -14.34 14.42 18.62
N LEU A 32 -13.91 14.92 17.47
CA LEU A 32 -14.15 14.29 16.17
C LEU A 32 -13.43 12.94 16.04
N ALA A 33 -12.16 12.87 16.48
CA ALA A 33 -11.39 11.63 16.47
C ALA A 33 -11.95 10.57 17.43
N GLU A 34 -12.44 10.98 18.61
CA GLU A 34 -13.11 10.08 19.56
C GLU A 34 -14.44 9.54 19.02
N ALA A 35 -15.22 10.36 18.31
CA ALA A 35 -16.46 9.92 17.66
C ALA A 35 -16.19 8.90 16.54
N GLU A 36 -15.16 9.11 15.73
CA GLU A 36 -14.76 8.18 14.66
C GLU A 36 -14.25 6.85 15.23
N ALA A 37 -13.49 6.89 16.33
CA ALA A 37 -13.04 5.69 17.04
C ALA A 37 -14.22 4.87 17.59
N HIS A 38 -15.23 5.52 18.16
CA HIS A 38 -16.43 4.85 18.64
C HIS A 38 -17.27 4.23 17.51
N GLU A 39 -17.35 4.87 16.35
CA GLU A 39 -18.03 4.30 15.18
C GLU A 39 -17.28 3.07 14.64
N ALA A 40 -15.94 3.13 14.59
CA ALA A 40 -15.11 2.01 14.19
C ALA A 40 -15.24 0.81 15.15
N GLU A 41 -15.32 1.06 16.46
CA GLU A 41 -15.52 0.01 17.46
C GLU A 41 -16.93 -0.61 17.35
N ALA A 42 -17.96 0.20 17.11
CA ALA A 42 -19.32 -0.28 16.88
C ALA A 42 -19.41 -1.14 15.60
N ALA A 43 -18.73 -0.75 14.53
CA ALA A 43 -18.64 -1.54 13.29
C ALA A 43 -17.90 -2.87 13.51
N ALA A 44 -16.82 -2.86 14.29
CA ALA A 44 -16.08 -4.07 14.65
C ALA A 44 -16.92 -5.02 15.53
N ALA A 45 -17.69 -4.49 16.48
CA ALA A 45 -18.61 -5.27 17.30
C ALA A 45 -19.73 -5.89 16.46
N ALA A 46 -20.32 -5.14 15.52
CA ALA A 46 -21.33 -5.64 14.60
C ALA A 46 -20.78 -6.75 13.68
N ALA A 47 -19.53 -6.61 13.22
CA ALA A 47 -18.85 -7.64 12.41
C ALA A 47 -18.63 -8.93 13.20
N ARG A 48 -18.22 -8.83 14.49
CA ARG A 48 -18.06 -9.99 15.37
C ARG A 48 -19.39 -10.69 15.66
N ALA A 49 -20.46 -9.95 15.94
CA ALA A 49 -21.79 -10.51 16.14
C ALA A 49 -22.32 -11.24 14.90
N LYS A 50 -22.08 -10.68 13.71
CA LYS A 50 -22.43 -11.33 12.43
C LYS A 50 -21.62 -12.60 12.18
N ALA A 51 -20.34 -12.62 12.56
CA ALA A 51 -19.50 -13.82 12.45
C ALA A 51 -19.98 -14.94 13.38
N GLU A 52 -20.42 -14.61 14.59
CA GLU A 52 -20.95 -15.57 15.55
C GLU A 52 -22.29 -16.18 15.08
N LEU A 53 -23.20 -15.34 14.56
CA LEU A 53 -24.45 -15.82 13.95
C LEU A 53 -24.21 -16.77 12.77
N LEU A 54 -23.22 -16.46 11.92
CA LEU A 54 -22.85 -17.35 10.82
C LEU A 54 -22.25 -18.66 11.30
N ARG A 55 -21.50 -18.65 12.40
CA ARG A 55 -20.96 -19.86 13.03
C ARG A 55 -22.08 -20.73 13.59
N LEU A 56 -23.00 -20.15 14.36
CA LEU A 56 -24.17 -20.85 14.91
C LEU A 56 -25.05 -21.43 13.79
N ARG A 57 -25.25 -20.70 12.70
CA ARG A 57 -26.00 -21.20 11.53
C ARG A 57 -25.30 -22.39 10.87
N ARG A 58 -23.97 -22.33 10.72
CA ARG A 58 -23.18 -23.44 10.17
C ARG A 58 -23.23 -24.67 11.08
N ASP A 59 -23.13 -24.48 12.39
CA ASP A 59 -23.19 -25.55 13.37
C ASP A 59 -24.60 -26.18 13.40
N ALA A 60 -25.67 -25.39 13.27
CA ALA A 60 -27.04 -25.88 13.13
C ALA A 60 -27.27 -26.63 11.81
N GLU A 61 -26.72 -26.16 10.70
CA GLU A 61 -26.77 -26.87 9.41
C GLU A 61 -25.99 -28.18 9.47
N LYS A 62 -24.84 -28.21 10.16
CA LYS A 62 -24.07 -29.43 10.38
C LYS A 62 -24.83 -30.44 11.26
N ALA A 63 -25.43 -30.00 12.36
CA ALA A 63 -26.25 -30.85 13.21
C ALA A 63 -27.48 -31.41 12.46
N LYS A 64 -28.09 -30.60 11.57
CA LYS A 64 -29.18 -31.06 10.70
C LYS A 64 -28.70 -32.07 9.65
N ALA A 65 -27.50 -31.92 9.12
CA ALA A 65 -26.90 -32.89 8.21
C ALA A 65 -26.53 -34.21 8.91
N GLU A 66 -26.07 -34.14 10.17
CA GLU A 66 -25.76 -35.32 10.99
C GLU A 66 -27.04 -36.07 11.41
N ALA A 67 -28.14 -35.37 11.74
CA ALA A 67 -29.44 -36.00 12.04
C ALA A 67 -30.07 -36.71 10.83
N VAL A 68 -29.75 -36.30 9.60
CA VAL A 68 -30.19 -36.96 8.37
C VAL A 68 -29.33 -38.19 8.06
N ALA A 69 -28.10 -38.26 8.58
CA ALA A 69 -27.22 -39.42 8.41
C ALA A 69 -27.55 -40.60 9.35
N THR A 70 -28.33 -40.38 10.42
CA THR A 70 -28.72 -41.42 11.39
C THR A 70 -30.02 -42.17 11.07
N ASP A 71 -30.74 -41.83 10.00
CA ASP A 71 -31.99 -42.49 9.59
C ASP A 71 -31.78 -43.50 8.43
N THR A 72 -30.55 -43.99 8.24
CA THR A 72 -30.24 -44.97 7.17
C THR A 72 -29.22 -45.99 7.65
N GLY A 73 -29.66 -46.98 8.43
CA GLY A 73 -28.86 -48.17 8.74
C GLY A 73 -29.39 -48.98 9.91
N ASP A 74 -30.15 -50.04 9.60
CA ASP A 74 -30.44 -51.20 10.46
C ASP A 74 -30.87 -52.34 9.51
N ASP A 75 -30.39 -53.58 9.55
CA ASP A 75 -29.14 -54.21 10.01
C ASP A 75 -29.11 -55.58 9.28
N SER A 76 -27.93 -56.20 9.15
CA SER A 76 -27.75 -57.53 8.53
C SER A 76 -27.43 -58.59 9.61
N ASP A 77 -27.44 -59.86 9.18
CA ASP A 77 -26.77 -61.06 9.76
C ASP A 77 -27.75 -62.15 10.31
N ASP A 78 -27.54 -63.47 10.19
CA ASP A 78 -26.40 -64.30 9.78
C ASP A 78 -26.83 -65.77 9.42
N GLU A 79 -25.86 -66.55 8.93
CA GLU A 79 -25.63 -68.02 8.98
C GLU A 79 -25.92 -68.97 7.77
N LEU A 80 -24.80 -69.32 7.11
CA LEU A 80 -24.19 -70.64 6.80
C LEU A 80 -24.99 -71.88 6.27
N VAL A 81 -24.26 -72.60 5.39
CA VAL A 81 -24.24 -74.05 5.02
C VAL A 81 -24.89 -74.50 3.70
N GLU A 82 -24.19 -75.46 3.09
CA GLU A 82 -24.13 -75.99 1.72
C GLU A 82 -25.37 -76.71 1.12
N ASP A 83 -25.35 -76.71 -0.22
CA ASP A 83 -25.69 -77.78 -1.19
C ASP A 83 -27.14 -78.26 -1.44
N SER A 84 -27.44 -78.25 -2.75
CA SER A 84 -28.31 -79.15 -3.53
C SER A 84 -29.84 -79.08 -3.51
N ALA A 85 -30.33 -79.15 -4.76
CA ALA A 85 -31.60 -79.66 -5.28
C ALA A 85 -32.77 -78.69 -5.54
N GLU A 86 -33.23 -78.74 -6.80
CA GLU A 86 -34.46 -78.20 -7.39
C GLU A 86 -35.73 -78.51 -6.56
N SER A 87 -36.76 -77.64 -6.68
CA SER A 87 -38.19 -78.02 -6.88
C SER A 87 -39.19 -76.96 -6.40
N VAL A 88 -39.87 -76.32 -7.37
CA VAL A 88 -41.27 -75.85 -7.50
C VAL A 88 -42.08 -75.23 -6.33
N ALA A 89 -42.87 -74.20 -6.71
CA ALA A 89 -44.12 -73.66 -6.12
C ALA A 89 -43.95 -72.67 -4.96
N ASP A 90 -44.73 -71.61 -4.78
CA ASP A 90 -45.73 -70.81 -5.51
C ASP A 90 -46.01 -69.63 -4.55
N GLU A 91 -46.63 -68.57 -5.06
CA GLU A 91 -47.56 -67.70 -4.32
C GLU A 91 -47.08 -66.33 -3.76
N GLN A 92 -47.45 -65.30 -4.54
CA GLN A 92 -48.05 -63.99 -4.16
C GLN A 92 -47.17 -62.93 -3.45
N THR A 93 -46.63 -61.95 -4.19
CA THR A 93 -47.20 -60.61 -4.52
C THR A 93 -47.55 -59.69 -3.35
N VAL A 94 -46.78 -58.59 -3.21
CA VAL A 94 -47.32 -57.22 -3.05
C VAL A 94 -46.38 -56.20 -3.75
N PRO A 95 -46.90 -55.30 -4.61
CA PRO A 95 -46.06 -54.37 -5.35
C PRO A 95 -45.84 -53.07 -4.56
N VAL A 96 -44.60 -52.72 -4.26
CA VAL A 96 -44.28 -51.40 -3.68
C VAL A 96 -44.15 -50.39 -4.82
N ARG A 97 -45.19 -49.56 -4.98
CA ARG A 97 -45.23 -48.43 -5.92
C ARG A 97 -44.08 -47.46 -5.65
N SER A 98 -43.15 -47.35 -6.59
CA SER A 98 -42.09 -46.33 -6.62
C SER A 98 -42.68 -44.94 -6.91
N GLY A 99 -42.76 -44.08 -5.89
CA GLY A 99 -43.18 -42.69 -6.00
C GLY A 99 -42.15 -41.82 -6.73
N ARG A 100 -42.54 -41.28 -7.88
CA ARG A 100 -41.74 -40.46 -8.81
C ARG A 100 -41.51 -39.01 -8.31
N LEU A 101 -41.17 -38.80 -7.03
CA LEU A 101 -40.95 -37.46 -6.46
C LEU A 101 -39.47 -37.08 -6.23
N GLY A 102 -38.53 -38.03 -6.42
CA GLY A 102 -37.09 -37.78 -6.22
C GLY A 102 -36.38 -36.99 -7.32
N SER A 103 -37.00 -36.77 -8.49
CA SER A 103 -36.32 -36.12 -9.63
C SER A 103 -36.31 -34.59 -9.52
N ALA A 104 -37.39 -33.96 -9.07
CA ALA A 104 -37.48 -32.50 -8.99
C ALA A 104 -36.55 -31.92 -7.90
N LEU A 105 -36.45 -32.61 -6.76
CA LEU A 105 -35.59 -32.21 -5.64
C LEU A 105 -34.09 -32.37 -5.96
N ARG A 106 -33.73 -33.35 -6.79
CA ARG A 106 -32.35 -33.53 -7.30
C ARG A 106 -31.96 -32.42 -8.28
N TRP A 107 -32.90 -31.93 -9.09
CA TRP A 107 -32.66 -30.80 -9.99
C TRP A 107 -32.47 -29.49 -9.24
N THR A 108 -33.27 -29.22 -8.20
CA THR A 108 -33.09 -28.02 -7.37
C THR A 108 -31.76 -28.02 -6.62
N ALA A 109 -31.33 -29.17 -6.09
CA ALA A 109 -30.02 -29.30 -5.44
C ALA A 109 -28.87 -29.06 -6.43
N ALA A 110 -28.94 -29.61 -7.64
CA ALA A 110 -27.95 -29.40 -8.68
C ALA A 110 -27.84 -27.92 -9.11
N VAL A 111 -28.96 -27.22 -9.24
CA VAL A 111 -28.98 -25.78 -9.58
C VAL A 111 -28.33 -24.95 -8.48
N VAL A 112 -28.64 -25.22 -7.20
CA VAL A 112 -28.03 -24.51 -6.07
C VAL A 112 -26.52 -24.73 -6.03
N THR A 113 -26.04 -25.97 -6.24
CA THR A 113 -24.60 -26.26 -6.29
C THR A 113 -23.91 -25.51 -7.43
N VAL A 114 -24.49 -25.47 -8.62
CA VAL A 114 -23.94 -24.71 -9.76
C VAL A 114 -23.90 -23.21 -9.46
N LEU A 115 -24.92 -22.65 -8.81
CA LEU A 115 -24.94 -21.25 -8.40
C LEU A 115 -23.85 -20.93 -7.36
N ILE A 116 -23.64 -21.82 -6.39
CA ILE A 116 -22.57 -21.65 -5.38
C ILE A 116 -21.19 -21.69 -6.04
N ILE A 117 -20.96 -22.65 -6.95
CA ILE A 117 -19.70 -22.74 -7.69
C ILE A 117 -19.48 -21.49 -8.53
N GLY A 118 -20.51 -21.01 -9.24
CA GLY A 118 -20.45 -19.76 -10.00
C GLY A 118 -20.09 -18.57 -9.12
N ALA A 119 -20.73 -18.44 -7.95
CA ALA A 119 -20.44 -17.37 -7.00
C ALA A 119 -18.99 -17.43 -6.48
N LEU A 120 -18.48 -18.62 -6.17
CA LEU A 120 -17.09 -18.80 -5.72
C LEU A 120 -16.07 -18.47 -6.81
N ILE A 121 -16.32 -18.87 -8.06
CA ILE A 121 -15.44 -18.53 -9.19
C ILE A 121 -15.41 -17.02 -9.42
N THR A 122 -16.58 -16.38 -9.35
CA THR A 122 -16.70 -14.92 -9.56
C THR A 122 -15.98 -14.16 -8.45
N ALA A 123 -16.19 -14.56 -7.19
CA ALA A 123 -15.52 -13.96 -6.04
C ALA A 123 -14.00 -14.18 -6.08
N GLY A 124 -13.55 -15.39 -6.42
CA GLY A 124 -12.13 -15.71 -6.56
C GLY A 124 -11.47 -14.88 -7.66
N THR A 125 -12.13 -14.74 -8.81
CA THR A 125 -11.62 -13.91 -9.91
C THR A 125 -11.54 -12.44 -9.53
N TRP A 126 -12.56 -11.91 -8.84
CA TRP A 126 -12.57 -10.53 -8.35
C TRP A 126 -11.41 -10.25 -7.39
N ILE A 127 -11.16 -11.16 -6.43
CA ILE A 127 -10.06 -11.05 -5.47
C ILE A 127 -8.70 -11.03 -6.20
N VAL A 128 -8.50 -11.90 -7.19
CA VAL A 128 -7.25 -11.96 -7.95
C VAL A 128 -7.01 -10.67 -8.74
N ILE A 129 -8.04 -10.11 -9.38
CA ILE A 129 -7.93 -8.85 -10.12
C ILE A 129 -7.55 -7.71 -9.17
N GLN A 130 -8.24 -7.60 -8.03
CA GLN A 130 -7.97 -6.55 -7.06
C GLN A 130 -6.57 -6.68 -6.45
N HIS A 131 -6.14 -7.92 -6.16
CA HIS A 131 -4.81 -8.18 -5.63
C HIS A 131 -3.70 -7.80 -6.62
N ARG A 132 -3.88 -8.11 -7.91
CA ARG A 132 -2.91 -7.74 -8.95
C ARG A 132 -2.76 -6.23 -9.11
N GLY A 133 -3.86 -5.47 -9.03
CA GLY A 133 -3.83 -4.01 -9.07
C GLY A 133 -3.04 -3.40 -7.91
N VAL A 134 -3.28 -3.89 -6.69
CA VAL A 134 -2.55 -3.43 -5.48
C VAL A 134 -1.06 -3.77 -5.57
N GLN A 135 -0.70 -4.98 -6.00
CA GLN A 135 0.70 -5.38 -6.12
C GLN A 135 1.45 -4.55 -7.16
N ALA A 136 0.86 -4.30 -8.34
CA ALA A 136 1.46 -3.47 -9.37
C ALA A 136 1.67 -2.02 -8.91
N HIS A 137 0.71 -1.48 -8.14
CA HIS A 137 0.84 -0.14 -7.56
C HIS A 137 1.96 -0.08 -6.51
N GLN A 138 2.01 -1.05 -5.60
CA GLN A 138 3.02 -1.13 -4.55
C GLN A 138 4.43 -1.26 -5.13
N GLN A 139 4.59 -2.10 -6.17
CA GLN A 139 5.86 -2.24 -6.88
C GLN A 139 6.31 -0.92 -7.50
N ARG A 140 5.39 -0.20 -8.15
CA ARG A 140 5.68 1.09 -8.79
C ARG A 140 6.11 2.15 -7.78
N ILE A 141 5.42 2.24 -6.63
CA ILE A 141 5.81 3.14 -5.53
C ILE A 141 7.23 2.79 -5.07
N ALA A 142 7.53 1.52 -4.85
CA ALA A 142 8.86 1.08 -4.42
C ALA A 142 9.94 1.39 -5.46
N GLU A 143 9.63 1.27 -6.76
CA GLU A 143 10.55 1.65 -7.85
C GLU A 143 10.88 3.15 -7.84
N PHE A 144 9.85 4.00 -7.74
CA PHE A 144 10.07 5.46 -7.67
C PHE A 144 10.81 5.86 -6.40
N GLU A 145 10.48 5.26 -5.25
CA GLU A 145 11.18 5.53 -4.00
C GLU A 145 12.66 5.14 -4.10
N ALA A 146 12.96 3.95 -4.62
CA ALA A 146 14.33 3.48 -4.81
C ALA A 146 15.11 4.38 -5.79
N ALA A 147 14.47 4.79 -6.89
CA ALA A 147 15.06 5.71 -7.87
C ALA A 147 15.35 7.09 -7.26
N ALA A 148 14.43 7.65 -6.48
CA ALA A 148 14.67 8.91 -5.75
C ALA A 148 15.84 8.78 -4.77
N ARG A 149 15.87 7.71 -3.95
CA ARG A 149 16.96 7.47 -3.00
C ARG A 149 18.31 7.45 -3.72
N GLN A 150 18.43 6.64 -4.77
CA GLN A 150 19.66 6.52 -5.55
C GLN A 150 20.02 7.83 -6.25
N GLY A 151 19.02 8.50 -6.83
CA GLY A 151 19.18 9.77 -7.53
C GLY A 151 19.70 10.88 -6.64
N VAL A 152 19.11 11.04 -5.45
CA VAL A 152 19.56 12.00 -4.44
C VAL A 152 20.97 11.70 -3.96
N VAL A 153 21.29 10.43 -3.68
CA VAL A 153 22.66 10.04 -3.29
C VAL A 153 23.65 10.39 -4.41
N THR A 154 23.30 10.09 -5.66
CA THR A 154 24.15 10.38 -6.83
C THR A 154 24.34 11.89 -7.03
N LEU A 155 23.29 12.68 -6.83
CA LEU A 155 23.31 14.14 -6.98
C LEU A 155 24.09 14.84 -5.86
N MET A 156 23.96 14.38 -4.62
CA MET A 156 24.52 15.05 -3.46
C MET A 156 25.89 14.51 -3.04
N SER A 157 26.31 13.36 -3.59
CA SER A 157 27.65 12.81 -3.35
C SER A 157 28.64 13.34 -4.37
N LEU A 158 29.86 13.61 -3.91
CA LEU A 158 30.93 14.15 -4.73
C LEU A 158 32.26 13.56 -4.29
N ASP A 159 33.07 13.10 -5.24
CA ASP A 159 34.47 12.80 -5.03
C ASP A 159 35.29 13.57 -6.08
N TYR A 160 36.18 14.46 -5.61
CA TYR A 160 37.04 15.25 -6.50
C TYR A 160 37.93 14.39 -7.42
N ASN A 161 38.26 13.15 -7.03
CA ASN A 161 39.06 12.23 -7.86
C ASN A 161 38.26 11.65 -9.03
N LYS A 162 36.93 11.59 -8.90
CA LYS A 162 36.01 11.00 -9.87
C LYS A 162 34.97 12.01 -10.35
N VAL A 163 35.29 13.30 -10.31
CA VAL A 163 34.29 14.34 -10.55
C VAL A 163 33.68 14.26 -11.95
N ASP A 164 34.44 13.84 -12.97
CA ASP A 164 33.90 13.65 -14.32
C ASP A 164 32.85 12.54 -14.36
N ASP A 165 33.12 11.42 -13.68
CA ASP A 165 32.18 10.29 -13.57
C ASP A 165 30.93 10.68 -12.76
N ASN A 166 31.11 11.42 -11.66
CA ASN A 166 29.99 11.92 -10.85
C ASN A 166 29.09 12.85 -11.66
N VAL A 167 29.66 13.82 -12.37
CA VAL A 167 28.91 14.73 -13.25
C VAL A 167 28.18 13.95 -14.33
N LYS A 168 28.84 12.98 -14.97
CA LYS A 168 28.21 12.12 -15.97
C LYS A 168 27.03 11.34 -15.37
N ALA A 169 27.19 10.74 -14.20
CA ALA A 169 26.13 9.99 -13.53
C ALA A 169 24.92 10.89 -13.18
N ILE A 170 25.17 12.12 -12.74
CA ILE A 170 24.10 13.10 -12.47
C ILE A 170 23.35 13.43 -13.75
N VAL A 171 24.06 13.74 -14.84
CA VAL A 171 23.48 14.10 -16.15
C VAL A 171 22.70 12.93 -16.75
N ASP A 172 23.23 11.70 -16.64
CA ASP A 172 22.58 10.48 -17.15
C ASP A 172 21.29 10.17 -16.35
N ASN A 173 21.28 10.45 -15.05
CA ASN A 173 20.14 10.24 -14.17
C ASN A 173 19.18 11.45 -14.11
N SER A 174 19.42 12.49 -14.91
CA SER A 174 18.59 13.71 -14.93
C SER A 174 17.88 13.87 -16.28
N THR A 175 16.78 14.62 -16.29
CA THR A 175 16.07 15.00 -17.52
C THR A 175 15.54 16.43 -17.46
N GLY A 176 14.95 16.90 -18.57
CA GLY A 176 14.30 18.19 -18.71
C GLY A 176 15.23 19.37 -18.43
N ASP A 177 14.67 20.43 -17.87
CA ASP A 177 15.38 21.67 -17.57
C ASP A 177 16.45 21.46 -16.49
N PHE A 178 16.21 20.59 -15.50
CA PHE A 178 17.19 20.30 -14.46
C PHE A 178 18.50 19.74 -15.03
N LYS A 179 18.41 18.82 -16.01
CA LYS A 179 19.59 18.32 -16.72
C LYS A 179 20.33 19.44 -17.44
N LYS A 180 19.61 20.28 -18.17
CA LYS A 180 20.18 21.38 -18.96
C LYS A 180 20.91 22.38 -18.07
N ASP A 181 20.29 22.76 -16.94
CA ASP A 181 20.87 23.68 -15.98
C ASP A 181 22.15 23.10 -15.37
N PHE A 182 22.12 21.83 -14.98
CA PHE A 182 23.30 21.16 -14.44
C PHE A 182 24.43 21.04 -15.47
N GLU A 183 24.13 20.66 -16.71
CA GLU A 183 25.11 20.60 -17.81
C GLU A 183 25.79 21.96 -18.04
N SER A 184 25.02 23.06 -17.97
CA SER A 184 25.55 24.42 -18.13
C SER A 184 26.53 24.82 -17.04
N ALA A 185 26.36 24.30 -15.82
CA ALA A 185 27.21 24.60 -14.65
C ALA A 185 28.29 23.53 -14.40
N ALA A 186 28.32 22.45 -15.19
CA ALA A 186 29.12 21.27 -14.92
C ALA A 186 30.64 21.54 -14.92
N ASP A 187 31.13 22.39 -15.82
CA ASP A 187 32.56 22.69 -15.91
C ASP A 187 33.06 23.49 -14.69
N ASP A 188 32.30 24.48 -14.25
CA ASP A 188 32.60 25.27 -13.05
C ASP A 188 32.52 24.42 -11.78
N PHE A 189 31.53 23.52 -11.72
CA PHE A 189 31.42 22.55 -10.64
C PHE A 189 32.64 21.63 -10.57
N LYS A 190 33.07 21.05 -11.71
CA LYS A 190 34.28 20.20 -11.78
C LYS A 190 35.52 20.92 -11.29
N LYS A 191 35.71 22.17 -11.72
CA LYS A 191 36.86 22.98 -11.30
C LYS A 191 36.86 23.22 -9.80
N THR A 192 35.74 23.69 -9.25
CA THR A 192 35.58 24.00 -7.83
C THR A 192 35.77 22.77 -6.94
N ALA A 193 35.25 21.61 -7.37
CA ALA A 193 35.41 20.35 -6.66
C ALA A 193 36.89 19.91 -6.57
N ARG A 194 37.63 20.02 -7.69
CA ARG A 194 39.07 19.68 -7.74
C ARG A 194 39.92 20.64 -6.92
N ASP A 195 39.65 21.94 -7.02
CA ASP A 195 40.41 22.97 -6.32
C ASP A 195 40.25 22.85 -4.79
N SER A 196 39.02 22.62 -4.33
CA SER A 196 38.72 22.42 -2.90
C SER A 196 39.11 21.04 -2.38
N LYS A 197 39.39 20.07 -3.27
CA LYS A 197 39.54 18.65 -2.98
C LYS A 197 38.41 18.15 -2.07
N ALA A 198 37.18 18.55 -2.41
CA ALA A 198 36.00 18.23 -1.63
C ALA A 198 35.58 16.78 -1.87
N VAL A 199 35.22 16.10 -0.78
CA VAL A 199 34.52 14.82 -0.78
C VAL A 199 33.24 15.02 0.02
N THR A 200 32.11 14.81 -0.64
CA THR A 200 30.79 14.84 -0.02
C THR A 200 30.19 13.45 -0.08
N GLU A 201 29.80 12.92 1.07
CA GLU A 201 29.05 11.67 1.17
C GLU A 201 27.61 12.00 1.54
N ALA A 202 26.66 11.56 0.72
CA ALA A 202 25.24 11.68 1.01
C ALA A 202 24.66 10.33 1.42
N SER A 203 23.82 10.34 2.45
CA SER A 203 23.05 9.19 2.91
C SER A 203 21.57 9.56 3.03
N VAL A 204 20.69 8.72 2.53
CA VAL A 204 19.24 8.94 2.64
C VAL A 204 18.70 8.17 3.84
N SER A 205 18.11 8.89 4.79
CA SER A 205 17.52 8.29 5.99
C SER A 205 16.11 7.77 5.71
N SER A 206 15.30 8.55 5.00
CA SER A 206 13.95 8.16 4.58
C SER A 206 13.58 8.73 3.23
N ALA A 207 12.69 8.04 2.53
CA ALA A 207 12.03 8.52 1.33
C ALA A 207 10.58 8.02 1.34
N ALA A 208 9.67 8.82 0.83
CA ALA A 208 8.26 8.48 0.70
C ALA A 208 7.69 9.12 -0.56
N VAL A 209 6.92 8.35 -1.33
CA VAL A 209 6.20 8.86 -2.50
C VAL A 209 5.02 9.70 -2.01
N GLU A 210 5.00 10.97 -2.37
CA GLU A 210 3.89 11.89 -2.08
C GLU A 210 2.76 11.71 -3.10
N THR A 211 3.13 11.73 -4.39
CA THR A 211 2.21 11.48 -5.50
C THR A 211 2.90 10.65 -6.57
N SER A 212 2.15 9.81 -7.28
CA SER A 212 2.66 9.08 -8.45
C SER A 212 1.57 8.88 -9.50
N THR A 213 1.99 8.96 -10.76
CA THR A 213 1.24 8.57 -11.95
C THR A 213 1.91 7.35 -12.58
N ASP A 214 1.54 7.01 -13.81
CA ASP A 214 2.22 5.93 -14.53
C ASP A 214 3.68 6.27 -14.88
N THR A 215 3.96 7.55 -15.13
CA THR A 215 5.24 8.05 -15.66
C THR A 215 5.95 9.01 -14.72
N ASP A 216 5.23 9.70 -13.85
CA ASP A 216 5.76 10.79 -13.04
C ASP A 216 5.54 10.50 -11.56
N ALA A 217 6.44 10.96 -10.70
CA ALA A 217 6.25 10.88 -9.26
C ALA A 217 6.91 12.04 -8.54
N VAL A 218 6.33 12.43 -7.41
CA VAL A 218 6.95 13.34 -6.44
C VAL A 218 7.32 12.51 -5.22
N VAL A 219 8.59 12.53 -4.84
CA VAL A 219 9.13 11.78 -3.71
C VAL A 219 9.77 12.74 -2.73
N LEU A 220 9.33 12.68 -1.48
CA LEU A 220 9.94 13.40 -0.38
C LEU A 220 11.10 12.59 0.16
N VAL A 221 12.28 13.19 0.26
CA VAL A 221 13.53 12.52 0.67
C VAL A 221 14.17 13.29 1.82
N ALA A 222 14.44 12.59 2.92
CA ALA A 222 15.28 13.08 4.00
C ALA A 222 16.70 12.55 3.80
N ALA A 223 17.66 13.46 3.63
CA ALA A 223 19.04 13.13 3.37
C ALA A 223 19.97 13.83 4.36
N THR A 224 21.12 13.22 4.61
CA THR A 224 22.20 13.79 5.40
C THR A 224 23.45 13.80 4.54
N THR A 225 24.16 14.92 4.50
CA THR A 225 25.44 15.03 3.79
C THR A 225 26.57 15.31 4.76
N LYS A 226 27.71 14.68 4.52
CA LYS A 226 28.95 14.95 5.25
C LYS A 226 30.03 15.40 4.27
N VAL A 227 30.55 16.59 4.49
CA VAL A 227 31.59 17.20 3.64
C VAL A 227 32.95 17.13 4.32
N THR A 228 33.95 16.68 3.58
CA THR A 228 35.36 16.67 3.96
C THR A 228 36.16 17.39 2.87
N ASN A 229 37.13 18.24 3.23
CA ASN A 229 37.99 18.92 2.25
C ASN A 229 39.48 18.86 2.63
N ALA A 230 40.35 19.32 1.74
CA ALA A 230 41.81 19.28 1.96
C ALA A 230 42.32 20.18 3.10
N ALA A 231 41.51 21.12 3.60
CA ALA A 231 41.86 21.91 4.78
C ALA A 231 41.71 21.11 6.09
N GLY A 232 41.32 19.83 6.02
CA GLY A 232 41.08 18.99 7.19
C GLY A 232 39.76 19.29 7.91
N ALA A 233 38.94 20.19 7.34
CA ALA A 233 37.62 20.50 7.89
C ALA A 233 36.68 19.32 7.61
N ARG A 234 36.26 18.65 8.68
CA ARG A 234 35.10 17.78 8.68
C ARG A 234 33.91 18.63 9.10
N GLN A 235 33.03 18.93 8.17
CA GLN A 235 31.80 19.62 8.52
C GLN A 235 30.89 18.68 9.29
N GLU A 236 30.13 19.23 10.22
CA GLU A 236 29.05 18.48 10.87
C GLU A 236 28.07 17.98 9.81
N PRO A 237 27.49 16.77 10.00
CA PRO A 237 26.49 16.26 9.08
C PRO A 237 25.33 17.25 8.95
N ARG A 238 25.03 17.66 7.71
CA ARG A 238 23.93 18.56 7.41
C ARG A 238 22.73 17.76 6.95
N ASN A 239 21.58 18.01 7.58
CA ASN A 239 20.31 17.38 7.22
C ASN A 239 19.58 18.22 6.18
N TRP A 240 18.93 17.52 5.25
CA TRP A 240 18.21 18.07 4.13
C TRP A 240 16.84 17.39 4.03
N ARG A 241 15.84 18.18 3.64
CA ARG A 241 14.51 17.72 3.26
C ARG A 241 14.29 18.15 1.83
N LEU A 242 14.04 17.19 0.95
CA LEU A 242 14.02 17.37 -0.48
C LEU A 242 12.67 16.92 -1.02
N SER A 243 12.11 17.69 -1.95
CA SER A 243 11.06 17.23 -2.86
C SER A 243 11.72 16.93 -4.20
N VAL A 244 11.55 15.70 -4.68
CA VAL A 244 12.21 15.18 -5.87
C VAL A 244 11.14 14.80 -6.88
N ASN A 245 11.13 15.48 -8.00
CA ASN A 245 10.27 15.12 -9.12
C ASN A 245 11.03 14.13 -10.01
N LEU A 246 10.37 13.00 -10.28
CA LEU A 246 10.87 11.91 -11.08
C LEU A 246 10.02 11.73 -12.32
N VAL A 247 10.67 11.38 -13.42
CA VAL A 247 10.03 11.07 -14.71
C VAL A 247 10.60 9.78 -15.25
N ARG A 248 9.74 8.87 -15.70
CA ARG A 248 10.10 7.63 -16.35
C ARG A 248 10.30 7.87 -17.84
N GLU A 249 11.53 7.65 -18.31
CA GLU A 249 11.90 7.68 -19.72
C GLU A 249 12.38 6.30 -20.16
N GLY A 250 11.51 5.58 -20.89
CA GLY A 250 11.77 4.19 -21.28
C GLY A 250 11.83 3.29 -20.05
N ASP A 251 13.00 2.69 -19.82
CA ASP A 251 13.24 1.77 -18.70
C ASP A 251 13.87 2.45 -17.47
N GLN A 252 14.15 3.75 -17.55
CA GLN A 252 14.84 4.49 -16.48
C GLN A 252 13.96 5.54 -15.85
N ILE A 253 14.06 5.68 -14.54
CA ILE A 253 13.44 6.76 -13.77
C ILE A 253 14.52 7.81 -13.52
N LYS A 254 14.29 9.05 -13.94
CA LYS A 254 15.26 10.15 -13.88
C LYS A 254 14.72 11.30 -13.05
N LEU A 255 15.62 12.11 -12.50
CA LEU A 255 15.27 13.34 -11.79
C LEU A 255 14.96 14.46 -12.80
N SER A 256 13.77 15.02 -12.71
CA SER A 256 13.37 16.20 -13.50
C SER A 256 13.45 17.50 -12.71
N LYS A 257 13.39 17.43 -11.37
CA LYS A 257 13.50 18.58 -10.48
C LYS A 257 13.87 18.15 -9.06
N VAL A 258 14.64 18.97 -8.37
CA VAL A 258 14.94 18.80 -6.94
C VAL A 258 14.77 20.14 -6.23
N GLU A 259 13.98 20.16 -5.17
CA GLU A 259 13.70 21.36 -4.38
C GLU A 259 13.90 21.10 -2.89
N PHE A 260 14.30 22.13 -2.15
CA PHE A 260 14.40 22.05 -0.70
C PHE A 260 13.07 22.37 -0.04
N VAL A 261 12.67 21.53 0.92
CA VAL A 261 11.46 21.73 1.71
C VAL A 261 11.84 22.40 3.05
N PRO A 262 11.22 23.54 3.41
CA PRO A 262 11.56 24.32 4.61
C PRO A 262 11.16 23.63 5.91
#